data_AF-D6U381-F1
#
_entry.id   AF-D6U381-F1
#
_cell.length_a   1.000
_cell.length_b   1.000
_cell.length_c   1.000
_cell.angle_alpha   90.00
_cell.angle_beta   90.00
_cell.angle_gamma   90.00
#
_symmetry.space_group_name_H-M   'P 1'
#
loop_
_entity.id
_entity.type
_entity.pdbx_description
1 polymer ?
#
loop_
_entity_poly.entity_id
_entity_poly.type
_entity_poly.pdbx_seq_one_letter_code
_entity_poly.pdbx_strand_id
1 'polypeptide(L)' 'MSNQSQNPFKWRHFQSDIILLCVRWYLRSALSYRDLEEMMQERGLHVDHTTIYRWVSV' A
#
# COMPACT_ATOMS: atom_id res chain seq x y z
N MET A 1 -31.85 -5.06 3.76
CA MET A 1 -30.56 -5.77 3.80
C MET A 1 -29.45 -4.82 3.38
N SER A 2 -28.84 -4.12 4.33
CA SER A 2 -27.66 -3.30 4.06
C SER A 2 -26.45 -4.23 3.98
N ASN A 3 -26.03 -4.59 2.77
CA ASN A 3 -24.72 -5.17 2.52
C ASN A 3 -23.67 -4.16 2.98
N GLN A 4 -23.26 -4.24 4.25
CA GLN A 4 -22.06 -3.58 4.71
C GLN A 4 -20.90 -4.31 4.03
N SER A 5 -20.51 -3.81 2.86
CA SER A 5 -19.25 -4.15 2.23
C SER A 5 -18.16 -3.96 3.27
N GLN A 6 -17.67 -5.07 3.82
CA GLN A 6 -16.55 -5.10 4.75
C GLN A 6 -15.37 -4.44 4.02
N ASN A 7 -15.10 -3.17 4.32
CA ASN A 7 -13.92 -2.51 3.78
C ASN A 7 -12.71 -3.15 4.46
N PRO A 8 -11.90 -3.97 3.76
CA PRO A 8 -10.77 -4.66 4.38
C PRO A 8 -9.67 -3.69 4.85
N PHE A 9 -9.81 -2.41 4.51
CA PHE A 9 -8.91 -1.32 4.89
C PHE A 9 -9.51 -0.37 5.93
N LYS A 10 -10.68 -0.68 6.49
CA LYS A 10 -11.24 0.07 7.62
C LYS A 10 -10.17 0.06 8.73
N TRP A 11 -9.76 1.24 9.20
CA TRP A 11 -8.69 1.46 10.20
C TRP A 11 -7.23 1.47 9.69
N ARG A 12 -7.00 1.44 8.38
CA ARG A 12 -5.64 1.69 7.84
C ARG A 12 -5.37 3.19 7.80
N HIS A 13 -4.16 3.58 8.19
CA HIS A 13 -3.70 4.98 8.13
C HIS A 13 -3.64 5.51 6.69
N PHE A 14 -3.52 4.61 5.71
CA PHE A 14 -3.45 4.93 4.29
C PHE A 14 -4.72 4.50 3.57
N GLN A 15 -5.13 5.31 2.58
CA GLN A 15 -6.22 4.97 1.66
C GLN A 15 -5.95 3.62 0.98
N SER A 16 -7.01 2.85 0.74
CA SER A 16 -6.95 1.56 0.06
C SER A 16 -6.25 1.64 -1.29
N ASP A 17 -6.45 2.74 -2.02
CA ASP A 17 -5.84 2.95 -3.34
C ASP A 17 -4.32 3.05 -3.27
N ILE A 18 -3.77 3.67 -2.21
CA ILE A 18 -2.31 3.78 -2.02
C ILE A 18 -1.71 2.40 -1.74
N ILE A 19 -2.38 1.61 -0.89
CA ILE A 19 -1.96 0.26 -0.56
C ILE A 19 -1.95 -0.61 -1.81
N LEU A 20 -3.05 -0.59 -2.57
CA LEU A 20 -3.19 -1.36 -3.81
C LEU A 20 -2.18 -0.92 -4.87
N LEU A 21 -1.88 0.38 -4.97
CA LEU A 21 -0.87 0.91 -5.87
C LEU A 21 0.52 0.36 -5.57
N CYS A 22 0.93 0.36 -4.29
CA CYS A 22 2.23 -0.17 -3.86
C CYS A 22 2.34 -1.67 -4.15
N VAL A 23 1.33 -2.45 -3.78
CA VAL A 23 1.30 -3.90 -4.03
C VAL A 23 1.33 -4.19 -5.54
N ARG A 24 0.60 -3.42 -6.35
CA ARG A 24 0.58 -3.60 -7.81
C ARG A 24 1.95 -3.33 -8.43
N TRP A 25 2.66 -2.31 -7.99
CA TRP A 25 4.00 -2.00 -8.50
C TRP A 25 5.04 -3.02 -8.03
N TYR A 26 4.96 -3.47 -6.79
CA TYR A 26 5.78 -4.58 -6.30
C TYR A 26 5.65 -5.81 -7.20
N LEU A 27 4.42 -6.24 -7.48
CA LEU A 27 4.15 -7.44 -8.28
C LEU A 27 4.48 -7.28 -9.77
N ARG A 28 4.35 -6.07 -10.32
CA ARG A 28 4.53 -5.82 -11.77
C ARG A 28 5.98 -5.54 -12.16
N SER A 29 6.74 -4.87 -11.31
CA SER A 29 7.96 -4.19 -11.73
C SER A 29 9.24 -4.68 -11.03
N ALA A 30 9.19 -5.77 -10.26
CA ALA A 30 10.33 -6.29 -9.50
C ALA A 30 11.05 -5.22 -8.64
N LEU A 31 10.29 -4.21 -8.19
CA LEU A 31 10.80 -3.12 -7.36
C LEU A 31 11.04 -3.62 -5.95
N SER A 32 12.10 -3.12 -5.31
CA SER A 32 12.31 -3.35 -3.88
C SER A 32 11.33 -2.52 -3.04
N TYR A 33 11.18 -2.87 -1.77
CA TYR A 33 10.36 -2.07 -0.85
C TYR A 33 10.90 -0.65 -0.64
N ARG A 34 12.21 -0.45 -0.81
CA ARG A 34 12.86 0.87 -0.71
C ARG A 34 12.55 1.73 -1.94
N ASP A 35 12.57 1.15 -3.13
CA ASP A 35 12.19 1.88 -4.34
C ASP A 35 10.74 2.37 -4.24
N LEU A 36 9.85 1.54 -3.68
CA LEU A 36 8.46 1.93 -3.46
C LEU A 36 8.31 3.02 -2.39
N GLU A 37 9.12 2.99 -1.33
CA GLU A 37 9.19 4.06 -0.32
C GLU A 37 9.63 5.39 -0.95
N GLU A 38 10.71 5.39 -1.73
CA GLU A 38 11.20 6.58 -2.44
C GLU A 38 10.13 7.11 -3.42
N MET A 39 9.50 6.23 -4.19
CA MET A 39 8.40 6.57 -5.10
C MET A 39 7.16 7.14 -4.38
N MET A 40 6.87 6.68 -3.16
CA MET A 40 5.80 7.27 -2.34
C MET A 40 6.22 8.63 -1.82
N GLN A 41 7.47 8.78 -1.39
CA GLN A 41 8.02 10.03 -0.89
C GLN A 41 8.05 11.12 -1.97
N GLU A 42 8.41 10.78 -3.21
CA GLU A 42 8.30 11.67 -4.38
C GLU A 42 6.86 12.16 -4.62
N ARG A 43 5.85 11.36 -4.24
CA ARG A 43 4.43 11.72 -4.32
C ARG A 43 3.91 12.46 -3.07
N GLY A 44 4.80 12.81 -2.14
CA GLY A 44 4.46 13.47 -0.88
C GLY A 44 3.84 12.53 0.16
N LEU A 45 3.93 11.21 -0.04
CA LEU A 45 3.42 10.21 0.87
C LEU A 45 4.58 9.61 1.68
N HIS A 46 4.57 9.82 2.99
CA HIS A 46 5.59 9.24 3.86
C HIS A 46 5.17 7.82 4.28
N VAL A 47 5.60 6.83 3.48
CA VAL A 47 5.33 5.40 3.71
C VAL A 47 6.66 4.67 3.87
N ASP A 48 6.96 4.22 5.08
CA ASP A 48 8.18 3.47 5.35
C ASP A 48 8.15 2.09 4.65
N HIS A 49 9.29 1.62 4.12
CA HIS A 49 9.40 0.32 3.45
C HIS A 49 8.90 -0.86 4.31
N THR A 50 8.97 -0.80 5.64
CA THR A 50 8.39 -1.82 6.55
C THR A 50 6.87 -1.83 6.52
N THR A 51 6.24 -0.68 6.29
CA THR A 51 4.79 -0.56 6.12
C THR A 51 4.36 -1.23 4.81
N ILE A 52 5.13 -1.02 3.74
CA ILE A 52 4.91 -1.68 2.45
C ILE A 52 5.12 -3.19 2.56
N TYR A 53 6.18 -3.61 3.24
CA TYR A 53 6.42 -5.02 3.56
C TYR A 53 5.22 -5.65 4.27
N ARG A 54 4.63 -5.00 5.29
CA ARG A 54 3.41 -5.49 5.98
C ARG A 54 2.16 -5.57 5.10
N TRP A 55 2.12 -4.87 3.96
CA TRP A 55 0.99 -4.95 3.04
C TRP A 55 1.12 -6.10 2.06
N VAL A 56 2.36 -6.45 1.71
CA VAL A 56 2.68 -7.58 0.83
C VAL A 56 2.77 -8.89 1.60
N SER A 57 3.27 -8.84 2.84
CA SER A 57 3.33 -9.97 3.77
C SER A 57 1.94 -10.24 4.31
N VAL A 58 1.24 -11.22 3.71
CA VAL A 58 -0.04 -11.74 4.19
C VAL A 58 0.16 -12.55 5.46
#